data_AF-A0A2T4J394-F1
#
_entry.id   AF-A0A2T4J394-F1
#
_cell.length_a   1.000
_cell.length_b   1.000
_cell.length_c   1.000
_cell.angle_alpha   90.00
_cell.angle_beta   90.00
_cell.angle_gamma   90.00
#
_symmetry.space_group_name_H-M   'P 1'
#
loop_
_entity.id
_entity.type
_entity.pdbx_description
1 polymer ?
#
loop_
_entity_poly.entity_id
_entity_poly.type
_entity_poly.pdbx_seq_one_letter_code
_entity_poly.pdbx_strand_id
1 'polypeptide(L)'
;MEIRFGQSLAINGVTADFGNETLRDREGNPVDLRPQAFAVLRYLAQNADRLVTKDELIEAVWLGIAVTEDSLFQCIHEIRRALHDEARTILQTAPKRGYRLVLSVNGEKRPAGLAAAGFVESSLEAAAPIPEAMAARRSRKPLRASLVVTIVAALGIIGATIWHIRPSQRTLEGIPSIAVLPFHVIDSDETTKRFASGIGQDIITDLSRYRDIEVIGWNSSSPYAGAPVDVRKIGRDLNVRYVLKGSVQRAQDQIRVTTELLDTATAVSLWSERWDRPVVDLFAVQAEISNAVTSQLGSSKGAIPEADRIAGLRLQPQNLTAYETYLRGRESLLRFTKQSIEASIPLFRQAVTLDPKLARAWIEMASAYNTLAGFGANNDEVLPQALAAAETGLAIDPQDALAHAIMALVLGHMDDFERAEAEFDIALRLNPGSADIMTLYSLWANAFGKPERGAEAADKAIRLNPNYPNWAALGFRYAYFMAGRYEDALHVLERLPLENYNSFSWIVRAAVYVELGRDGEARTWVAKGLAKYPELTIEGFVNGPGWSASERKRIMDAMQRAGFPPCALPDQLNGVASPIRIPECVNSKDRRPSAL
;
A
#
# COMPACT_ATOMS: atom_id res chain seq x y z
N MET A 1 23.55 53.04 10.00
CA MET A 1 22.34 52.66 10.77
C MET A 1 22.35 51.15 10.85
N GLU A 2 22.70 50.59 12.02
CA GLU A 2 22.80 49.15 12.23
C GLU A 2 21.42 48.49 12.13
N ILE A 3 21.28 47.51 11.24
CA ILE A 3 20.06 46.71 11.10
C ILE A 3 19.96 45.81 12.34
N ARG A 4 19.19 46.25 13.34
CA ARG A 4 18.71 45.35 14.39
C ARG A 4 17.75 44.36 13.73
N PHE A 5 18.19 43.11 13.54
CA PHE A 5 17.34 42.00 13.10
C PHE A 5 16.28 41.70 14.17
N GLY A 6 15.22 42.51 14.13
CA GLY A 6 14.00 42.38 14.93
C GLY A 6 12.80 42.34 14.01
N GLN A 7 12.48 41.12 13.57
CA GLN A 7 11.20 40.61 13.09
C GLN A 7 10.68 40.93 11.68
N SER A 8 11.08 41.98 10.94
CA SER A 8 10.58 42.11 9.55
C SER A 8 11.50 42.78 8.52
N LEU A 9 11.33 42.41 7.25
CA LEU A 9 12.09 42.91 6.09
C LEU A 9 11.14 43.20 4.93
N ALA A 10 11.10 44.45 4.47
CA ALA A 10 10.27 44.86 3.34
C ALA A 10 11.11 44.96 2.04
N ILE A 11 10.70 44.23 1.01
CA ILE A 11 11.37 44.18 -0.30
C ILE A 11 10.30 44.25 -1.39
N ASN A 12 10.43 45.20 -2.32
CA ASN A 12 9.50 45.41 -3.44
C ASN A 12 8.02 45.61 -3.02
N GLY A 13 7.80 46.01 -1.77
CA GLY A 13 6.48 46.14 -1.15
C GLY A 13 5.91 44.86 -0.57
N VAL A 14 6.69 43.79 -0.51
CA VAL A 14 6.37 42.58 0.24
C VAL A 14 7.14 42.62 1.55
N THR A 15 6.42 42.51 2.67
CA THR A 15 6.99 42.50 4.02
C THR A 15 7.09 41.06 4.51
N ALA A 16 8.31 40.60 4.72
CA ALA A 16 8.60 39.32 5.36
C ALA A 16 8.70 39.50 6.87
N ASP A 17 7.80 38.89 7.62
CA ASP A 17 7.89 38.78 9.08
C ASP A 17 8.60 37.47 9.43
N PHE A 18 9.86 37.56 9.84
CA PHE A 18 10.67 36.40 10.17
C PHE A 18 10.32 35.77 11.52
N GLY A 19 9.65 36.52 12.40
CA GLY A 19 9.18 36.02 13.70
C GLY A 19 7.94 35.14 13.58
N ASN A 20 7.02 35.53 12.70
CA ASN A 20 5.77 34.81 12.43
C ASN A 20 5.82 33.90 11.19
N GLU A 21 6.93 33.91 10.44
CA GLU A 21 7.11 33.19 9.18
C GLU A 21 6.06 33.53 8.11
N THR A 22 5.69 34.80 8.00
CA THR A 22 4.66 35.24 7.04
C THR A 22 5.20 36.26 6.04
N LEU A 23 4.71 36.21 4.81
CA LEU A 23 4.88 37.29 3.83
C LEU A 23 3.56 38.03 3.68
N ARG A 24 3.62 39.36 3.58
CA ARG A 24 2.46 40.21 3.28
C ARG A 24 2.77 41.15 2.13
N ASP A 25 1.82 41.37 1.23
CA ASP A 25 1.94 42.35 0.16
C ASP A 25 1.79 43.81 0.69
N ARG A 26 1.77 44.79 -0.24
CA ARG A 26 1.64 46.22 0.10
C ARG A 26 0.31 46.57 0.76
N GLU A 27 -0.71 45.74 0.53
CA GLU A 27 -2.07 45.91 1.01
C GLU A 27 -2.30 45.15 2.33
N GLY A 28 -1.29 44.39 2.77
CA GLY A 28 -1.31 43.60 4.00
C GLY A 28 -1.88 42.20 3.84
N ASN A 29 -2.20 41.77 2.61
CA ASN A 29 -2.71 40.42 2.35
C ASN A 29 -1.57 39.39 2.46
N PRO A 30 -1.86 38.17 2.96
CA PRO A 30 -0.85 37.12 3.05
C PRO A 30 -0.42 36.66 1.65
N VAL A 31 0.90 36.58 1.44
CA VAL A 31 1.51 35.99 0.25
C VAL A 31 1.98 34.59 0.63
N ASP A 32 1.50 33.58 -0.09
CA ASP A 32 1.85 32.18 0.18
C ASP A 32 3.31 31.90 -0.24
N LEU A 33 4.10 31.33 0.67
CA LEU A 33 5.45 30.86 0.43
C LEU A 33 5.69 29.61 1.27
N ARG A 34 6.11 28.51 0.64
CA ARG A 34 6.36 27.24 1.33
C ARG A 34 7.39 27.42 2.45
N PRO A 35 7.30 26.67 3.57
CA PRO A 35 8.20 26.81 4.71
C PRO A 35 9.69 26.70 4.36
N GLN A 36 10.07 25.77 3.48
CA GLN A 36 11.46 25.61 3.04
C GLN A 36 11.94 26.81 2.21
N ALA A 37 11.10 27.34 1.32
CA ALA A 37 11.43 28.55 0.57
C ALA A 37 11.52 29.77 1.50
N PHE A 38 10.69 29.84 2.55
CA PHE A 38 10.81 30.87 3.58
C PHE A 38 12.11 30.74 4.39
N ALA A 39 12.54 29.52 4.73
CA ALA A 39 13.81 29.27 5.42
C ALA A 39 15.02 29.68 4.55
N VAL A 40 14.99 29.39 3.24
CA VAL A 40 15.99 29.87 2.28
C VAL A 40 15.99 31.40 2.23
N LEU A 41 14.82 32.04 2.15
CA LEU A 41 14.70 33.51 2.17
C LEU A 41 15.26 34.11 3.47
N ARG A 42 14.96 33.51 4.62
CA ARG A 42 15.50 33.93 5.92
C ARG A 42 17.02 33.84 5.93
N TYR A 43 17.59 32.73 5.49
CA TYR A 43 19.04 32.55 5.49
C TYR A 43 19.73 33.52 4.53
N LEU A 44 19.16 33.72 3.35
CA LEU A 44 19.64 34.73 2.39
C LEU A 44 19.51 36.15 2.93
N ALA A 45 18.45 36.47 3.68
CA ALA A 45 18.27 37.77 4.31
C ALA A 45 19.28 38.02 5.45
N GLN A 46 19.56 37.00 6.26
CA GLN A 46 20.61 37.06 7.29
C GLN A 46 22.01 37.25 6.68
N ASN A 47 22.19 36.84 5.42
CA ASN A 47 23.43 36.95 4.67
C ASN A 47 23.30 37.91 3.47
N ALA A 48 22.46 38.94 3.59
CA ALA A 48 22.22 39.89 2.52
C ALA A 48 23.52 40.51 1.99
N ASP A 49 23.53 40.81 0.69
CA ASP A 49 24.66 41.33 -0.09
C ASP A 49 25.89 40.40 -0.20
N ARG A 50 25.91 39.27 0.51
CA ARG A 50 26.90 38.19 0.35
C ARG A 50 26.44 37.17 -0.68
N LEU A 51 27.38 36.64 -1.46
CA LEU A 51 27.10 35.44 -2.26
C LEU A 51 27.09 34.22 -1.33
N VAL A 52 25.94 33.58 -1.20
CA VAL A 52 25.77 32.32 -0.45
C VAL A 52 25.85 31.18 -1.45
N THR A 53 26.70 30.18 -1.18
CA THR A 53 26.86 29.06 -2.12
C THR A 53 25.67 28.11 -2.07
N LYS A 54 25.48 27.29 -3.12
CA LYS A 54 24.43 26.26 -3.12
C LYS A 54 24.62 25.28 -1.96
N ASP A 55 25.83 24.80 -1.75
CA ASP A 55 26.17 23.85 -0.68
C ASP A 55 25.90 24.46 0.70
N GLU A 56 26.23 25.73 0.88
CA GLU A 56 25.96 26.45 2.13
C GLU A 56 24.46 26.61 2.40
N LEU A 57 23.66 26.91 1.37
CA LEU A 57 22.20 26.97 1.50
C LEU A 57 21.61 25.59 1.80
N ILE A 58 22.13 24.55 1.15
CA ILE A 58 21.71 23.16 1.36
C ILE A 58 22.03 22.74 2.80
N GLU A 59 23.26 22.96 3.26
CA GLU A 59 23.68 22.59 4.61
C GLU A 59 22.91 23.37 5.68
N ALA A 60 22.73 24.69 5.50
CA ALA A 60 22.09 25.53 6.50
C ALA A 60 20.57 25.30 6.62
N VAL A 61 19.89 25.00 5.53
CA VAL A 61 18.42 24.84 5.53
C VAL A 61 18.01 23.37 5.66
N TRP A 62 18.82 22.42 5.17
CA TRP A 62 18.49 20.98 5.16
C TRP A 62 19.33 20.13 6.14
N LEU A 63 20.23 20.71 6.96
CA LEU A 63 20.88 20.09 8.13
C LEU A 63 21.34 18.63 7.95
N GLY A 64 22.05 18.34 6.85
CA GLY A 64 22.61 17.01 6.56
C GLY A 64 21.69 16.04 5.82
N ILE A 65 20.49 16.48 5.40
CA ILE A 65 19.63 15.73 4.47
C ILE A 65 20.14 15.96 3.04
N ALA A 66 20.46 14.87 2.34
CA ALA A 66 20.86 14.95 0.94
C ALA A 66 19.66 15.36 0.07
N VAL A 67 19.67 16.59 -0.44
CA VAL A 67 18.66 17.11 -1.37
C VAL A 67 19.27 17.40 -2.73
N THR A 68 18.50 17.20 -3.79
CA THR A 68 18.90 17.53 -5.16
C THR A 68 18.94 19.05 -5.37
N GLU A 69 19.79 19.53 -6.28
CA GLU A 69 19.86 20.96 -6.62
C GLU A 69 18.51 21.53 -7.09
N ASP A 70 17.63 20.67 -7.64
CA ASP A 70 16.28 21.03 -8.07
C ASP A 70 15.41 21.55 -6.92
N SER A 71 15.62 21.03 -5.70
CA SER A 71 14.90 21.48 -4.49
C SER A 71 15.25 22.93 -4.13
N LEU A 72 16.54 23.28 -4.24
CA LEU A 72 17.02 24.65 -4.03
C LEU A 72 16.53 25.56 -5.16
N PHE A 73 16.55 25.09 -6.41
CA PHE A 73 16.07 25.85 -7.56
C PHE A 73 14.59 26.22 -7.42
N GLN A 74 13.75 25.27 -7.00
CA GLN A 74 12.32 25.50 -6.78
C GLN A 74 12.08 26.53 -5.66
N CYS A 75 12.82 26.46 -4.56
CA CYS A 75 12.73 27.44 -3.47
C CYS A 75 13.07 28.85 -3.98
N ILE A 76 14.14 28.99 -4.76
CA ILE A 76 14.54 30.29 -5.33
C ILE A 76 13.50 30.81 -6.32
N HIS A 77 12.89 29.94 -7.13
CA HIS A 77 11.83 30.32 -8.04
C HIS A 77 10.61 30.90 -7.30
N GLU A 78 10.18 30.25 -6.23
CA GLU A 78 9.05 30.70 -5.41
C GLU A 78 9.33 32.01 -4.69
N ILE A 79 10.54 32.18 -4.14
CA ILE A 79 10.94 33.44 -3.50
C ILE A 79 10.88 34.59 -4.50
N ARG A 80 11.36 34.40 -5.74
CA ARG A 80 11.29 35.44 -6.77
C ARG A 80 9.86 35.82 -7.11
N ARG A 81 8.99 34.82 -7.27
CA ARG A 81 7.56 35.06 -7.53
C ARG A 81 6.92 35.82 -6.37
N ALA A 82 7.20 35.41 -5.13
CA ALA A 82 6.66 36.02 -3.93
C ALA A 82 7.16 37.46 -3.70
N LEU A 83 8.40 37.78 -4.12
CA LEU A 83 8.97 39.14 -4.03
C LEU A 83 8.70 39.99 -5.28
N HIS A 84 7.96 39.48 -6.26
CA HIS A 84 7.76 40.09 -7.58
C HIS A 84 9.08 40.46 -8.29
N ASP A 85 10.11 39.60 -8.15
CA ASP A 85 11.45 39.78 -8.70
C ASP A 85 11.65 39.00 -10.02
N GLU A 86 10.80 39.27 -11.01
CA GLU A 86 10.88 38.61 -12.33
C GLU A 86 12.14 39.00 -13.10
N ALA A 87 12.62 40.23 -12.89
CA ALA A 87 13.85 40.77 -13.48
C ALA A 87 15.13 40.27 -12.80
N ARG A 88 15.02 39.48 -11.71
CA ARG A 88 16.15 38.90 -10.94
C ARG A 88 17.14 39.97 -10.44
N THR A 89 16.63 41.15 -10.09
CA THR A 89 17.44 42.28 -9.63
C THR A 89 17.68 42.20 -8.13
N ILE A 90 16.75 41.60 -7.39
CA ILE A 90 16.79 41.45 -5.93
C ILE A 90 17.48 40.14 -5.54
N LEU A 91 17.00 39.00 -6.05
CA LEU A 91 17.59 37.68 -5.81
C LEU A 91 18.39 37.24 -7.03
N GLN A 92 19.67 37.60 -7.04
CA GLN A 92 20.59 37.36 -8.14
C GLN A 92 21.13 35.92 -8.11
N THR A 93 21.25 35.31 -9.29
CA THR A 93 21.91 33.99 -9.44
C THR A 93 23.33 34.20 -9.94
N ALA A 94 24.30 33.63 -9.23
CA ALA A 94 25.65 33.42 -9.73
C ALA A 94 25.71 31.99 -10.33
N PRO A 95 25.79 31.84 -11.66
CA PRO A 95 25.78 30.53 -12.30
C PRO A 95 26.82 29.58 -11.69
N LYS A 96 26.41 28.34 -11.41
CA LYS A 96 27.23 27.28 -10.81
C LYS A 96 27.83 27.58 -9.42
N ARG A 97 27.46 28.68 -8.77
CA ARG A 97 28.02 29.07 -7.47
C ARG A 97 26.96 29.20 -6.38
N GLY A 98 25.87 29.94 -6.64
CA GLY A 98 24.84 30.16 -5.62
C GLY A 98 24.01 31.42 -5.87
N TYR A 99 23.53 32.03 -4.78
CA TYR A 99 22.55 33.11 -4.83
C TYR A 99 22.94 34.26 -3.92
N ARG A 100 22.53 35.47 -4.29
CA ARG A 100 22.76 36.69 -3.52
C ARG A 100 21.47 37.48 -3.44
N LEU A 101 21.02 37.78 -2.22
CA LEU A 101 19.93 38.71 -1.98
C LEU A 101 20.52 40.12 -1.85
N VAL A 102 20.14 41.02 -2.75
CA VAL A 102 20.62 42.41 -2.76
C VAL A 102 19.58 43.29 -2.11
N LEU A 103 19.94 43.94 -1.00
CA LEU A 103 19.08 44.90 -0.32
C LEU A 103 19.43 46.31 -0.81
N SER A 104 18.76 46.77 -1.87
CA SER A 104 18.91 48.17 -2.29
C SER A 104 18.26 49.09 -1.27
N VAL A 105 19.07 49.69 -0.41
CA VAL A 105 18.66 50.84 0.40
C VAL A 105 18.55 52.04 -0.54
N ASN A 106 17.34 52.59 -0.67
CA ASN A 106 16.99 53.86 -1.30
C ASN A 106 18.10 54.55 -2.12
N GLY A 107 18.14 54.30 -3.44
CA GLY A 107 18.44 55.34 -4.41
C GLY A 107 19.90 55.73 -4.72
N GLU A 108 20.95 55.13 -4.16
CA GLU A 108 22.33 55.46 -4.59
C GLU A 108 23.22 54.23 -4.88
N LYS A 109 23.72 54.17 -6.12
CA LYS A 109 24.71 53.21 -6.61
C LYS A 109 26.03 53.36 -5.85
N ARG A 110 26.54 52.28 -5.25
CA ARG A 110 27.96 52.16 -4.91
C ARG A 110 28.69 51.44 -6.06
N PRO A 111 29.82 51.97 -6.58
CA PRO A 111 30.47 51.43 -7.76
C PRO A 111 31.27 50.16 -7.44
N ALA A 112 31.45 49.36 -8.49
CA ALA A 112 32.22 48.13 -8.51
C ALA A 112 33.74 48.41 -8.42
N GLY A 113 34.45 47.51 -7.73
CA GLY A 113 35.90 47.31 -7.87
C GLY A 113 36.68 47.38 -6.57
N LEU A 114 37.14 46.23 -6.06
CA LEU A 114 38.56 45.86 -6.06
C LEU A 114 38.73 44.42 -5.56
N ALA A 115 39.50 43.65 -6.31
CA ALA A 115 40.05 42.37 -5.91
C ALA A 115 41.48 42.55 -5.39
N ALA A 116 41.82 41.74 -4.39
CA ALA A 116 43.13 41.15 -4.06
C ALA A 116 44.33 42.04 -3.64
N ALA A 117 45.04 41.49 -2.63
CA ALA A 117 46.39 41.77 -2.11
C ALA A 117 46.58 43.02 -1.22
N GLY A 118 47.29 42.97 -0.08
CA GLY A 118 48.15 41.92 0.47
C GLY A 118 48.53 42.14 1.95
N PHE A 119 49.14 41.07 2.52
CA PHE A 119 50.15 40.95 3.60
C PHE A 119 50.14 41.96 4.77
N VAL A 120 50.29 41.54 6.04
CA VAL A 120 51.54 41.03 6.62
C VAL A 120 51.32 39.95 7.67
N GLU A 121 52.14 38.90 7.56
CA GLU A 121 52.49 37.89 8.55
C GLU A 121 53.74 38.36 9.33
N SER A 122 53.78 38.20 10.66
CA SER A 122 55.05 38.06 11.36
C SER A 122 54.89 37.29 12.66
N SER A 123 55.67 36.22 12.70
CA SER A 123 55.84 35.22 13.73
C SER A 123 56.84 35.64 14.83
N LEU A 124 56.78 34.91 15.95
CA LEU A 124 57.85 34.52 16.88
C LEU A 124 58.38 35.49 17.97
N GLU A 125 58.19 35.01 19.22
CA GLU A 125 59.09 35.03 20.39
C GLU A 125 59.61 36.34 21.00
N ALA A 126 59.26 36.59 22.27
CA ALA A 126 60.18 36.37 23.40
C ALA A 126 59.56 36.73 24.78
N ALA A 127 59.78 35.81 25.72
CA ALA A 127 60.04 36.00 27.16
C ALA A 127 59.01 36.67 28.10
N ALA A 128 58.54 35.83 29.05
CA ALA A 128 58.00 36.20 30.36
C ALA A 128 59.13 36.77 31.29
N PRO A 129 58.89 37.30 32.53
CA PRO A 129 57.94 36.77 33.52
C PRO A 129 57.14 37.77 34.40
N ILE A 130 56.00 37.22 34.87
CA ILE A 130 55.29 37.28 36.16
C ILE A 130 55.82 38.22 37.27
N PRO A 131 54.93 38.73 38.15
CA PRO A 131 54.88 38.11 39.48
C PRO A 131 53.47 37.79 40.00
N GLU A 132 53.44 36.71 40.78
CA GLU A 132 52.33 36.13 41.52
C GLU A 132 51.83 37.03 42.66
N ALA A 133 50.54 36.93 42.97
CA ALA A 133 50.08 37.00 44.35
C ALA A 133 48.81 36.14 44.52
N MET A 134 48.99 34.97 45.12
CA MET A 134 47.93 34.16 45.72
C MET A 134 47.35 34.86 46.96
N ALA A 135 46.03 34.77 47.14
CA ALA A 135 45.47 34.73 48.48
C ALA A 135 44.17 33.91 48.53
N ALA A 136 44.10 33.11 49.58
CA ALA A 136 43.19 32.00 49.82
C ALA A 136 41.79 32.41 50.36
N ARG A 137 40.79 31.61 49.96
CA ARG A 137 39.78 30.91 50.80
C ARG A 137 38.57 31.67 51.42
N ARG A 138 37.40 31.12 51.01
CA ARG A 138 36.08 30.95 51.67
C ARG A 138 35.19 32.18 51.92
N SER A 139 33.96 32.13 51.39
CA SER A 139 32.72 32.04 52.20
C SER A 139 31.42 32.22 51.37
N ARG A 140 30.50 31.24 51.57
CA ARG A 140 29.02 31.29 51.49
C ARG A 140 28.30 31.50 50.13
N LYS A 141 27.61 30.43 49.69
CA LYS A 141 26.57 30.41 48.63
C LYS A 141 25.38 31.30 48.99
N PRO A 142 24.63 31.80 47.99
CA PRO A 142 23.19 31.93 48.11
C PRO A 142 22.43 31.10 47.06
N LEU A 143 21.36 30.48 47.56
CA LEU A 143 20.46 29.48 46.99
C LEU A 143 19.58 29.93 45.80
N ARG A 144 19.99 30.93 44.99
CA ARG A 144 19.12 31.51 43.95
C ARG A 144 19.33 30.97 42.53
N ALA A 145 20.38 30.20 42.28
CA ALA A 145 20.64 29.59 40.97
C ALA A 145 19.85 28.29 40.72
N SER A 146 19.37 27.61 41.77
CA SER A 146 18.73 26.30 41.61
C SER A 146 17.32 26.36 41.02
N LEU A 147 16.58 27.46 41.26
CA LEU A 147 15.18 27.61 40.78
C LEU A 147 15.12 27.99 39.29
N VAL A 148 16.06 28.79 38.81
CA VAL A 148 16.14 29.18 37.38
C VAL A 148 16.55 27.98 36.53
N VAL A 149 17.50 27.17 37.00
CA VAL A 149 17.92 25.94 36.29
C VAL A 149 16.79 24.90 36.24
N THR A 150 15.99 24.77 37.30
CA THR A 150 14.83 23.85 37.28
C THR A 150 13.70 24.36 36.39
N ILE A 151 13.43 25.67 36.34
CA ILE A 151 12.41 26.23 35.44
C ILE A 151 12.86 26.13 33.98
N VAL A 152 14.13 26.38 33.68
CA VAL A 152 14.69 26.21 32.32
C VAL A 152 14.72 24.74 31.90
N ALA A 153 15.05 23.82 32.81
CA ALA A 153 14.96 22.39 32.54
C ALA A 153 13.51 21.93 32.34
N ALA A 154 12.56 22.41 33.15
CA ALA A 154 11.15 22.08 33.01
C ALA A 154 10.55 22.66 31.72
N LEU A 155 10.88 23.91 31.36
CA LEU A 155 10.48 24.53 30.08
C LEU A 155 11.17 23.86 28.89
N GLY A 156 12.41 23.38 29.04
CA GLY A 156 13.11 22.59 28.04
C GLY A 156 12.46 21.22 27.84
N ILE A 157 12.01 20.56 28.91
CA ILE A 157 11.28 19.28 28.84
C ILE A 157 9.87 19.49 28.26
N ILE A 158 9.17 20.56 28.65
CA ILE A 158 7.86 20.94 28.07
C ILE A 158 8.01 21.31 26.60
N GLY A 159 9.06 22.06 26.24
CA GLY A 159 9.40 22.38 24.85
C GLY A 159 9.77 21.15 24.03
N ALA A 160 10.54 20.21 24.59
CA ALA A 160 10.93 18.95 23.93
C ALA A 160 9.76 17.97 23.79
N THR A 161 8.86 17.92 24.77
CA THR A 161 7.60 17.15 24.68
C THR A 161 6.64 17.78 23.70
N ILE A 162 6.47 19.10 23.67
CA ILE A 162 5.69 19.80 22.63
C ILE A 162 6.34 19.62 21.24
N TRP A 163 7.68 19.56 21.13
CA TRP A 163 8.39 19.30 19.87
C TRP A 163 8.27 17.84 19.41
N HIS A 164 8.24 16.87 20.32
CA HIS A 164 7.93 15.47 20.02
C HIS A 164 6.44 15.19 19.76
N ILE A 165 5.54 16.05 20.27
CA ILE A 165 4.09 15.96 20.06
C ILE A 165 3.63 16.84 18.89
N ARG A 166 4.46 17.73 18.35
CA ARG A 166 4.18 18.37 17.05
C ARG A 166 4.07 17.23 16.04
N PRO A 167 2.91 17.03 15.38
CA PRO A 167 2.84 16.07 14.30
C PRO A 167 3.84 16.54 13.27
N SER A 168 4.96 15.82 13.16
CA SER A 168 5.82 15.90 11.99
C SER A 168 4.88 15.73 10.82
N GLN A 169 4.70 16.79 10.02
CA GLN A 169 4.12 16.62 8.70
C GLN A 169 5.02 15.60 8.03
N ARG A 170 4.56 14.35 7.95
CA ARG A 170 5.21 13.35 7.09
C ARG A 170 5.15 13.98 5.71
N THR A 171 6.28 14.48 5.25
CA THR A 171 6.48 14.90 3.88
C THR A 171 6.02 13.75 2.99
N LEU A 172 5.34 14.11 1.90
CA LEU A 172 4.76 13.24 0.87
C LEU A 172 5.86 12.50 0.08
N GLU A 173 6.72 11.76 0.75
CA GLU A 173 7.69 10.88 0.11
C GLU A 173 7.11 9.47 0.11
N GLY A 174 6.37 9.15 -0.96
CA GLY A 174 5.75 7.85 -1.17
C GLY A 174 4.52 7.92 -2.06
N ILE A 175 4.11 6.77 -2.60
CA ILE A 175 2.85 6.63 -3.32
C ILE A 175 1.70 6.89 -2.33
N PRO A 176 0.73 7.78 -2.63
CA PRO A 176 -0.46 7.98 -1.82
C PRO A 176 -1.14 6.67 -1.45
N SER A 177 -1.31 6.39 -0.15
CA SER A 177 -2.03 5.20 0.33
C SER A 177 -3.38 5.58 0.93
N ILE A 178 -4.45 4.89 0.53
CA ILE A 178 -5.83 5.19 0.89
C ILE A 178 -6.57 3.93 1.39
N ALA A 179 -7.36 4.07 2.46
CA ALA A 179 -8.38 3.09 2.82
C ALA A 179 -9.78 3.65 2.55
N VAL A 180 -10.65 2.85 1.93
CA VAL A 180 -12.06 3.19 1.71
C VAL A 180 -12.89 2.45 2.74
N LEU A 181 -13.49 3.19 3.67
CA LEU A 181 -14.31 2.60 4.73
C LEU A 181 -15.70 2.22 4.22
N PRO A 182 -16.35 1.23 4.83
CA PRO A 182 -17.76 0.97 4.60
C PRO A 182 -18.59 2.23 4.82
N PHE A 183 -19.40 2.57 3.83
CA PHE A 183 -20.25 3.76 3.91
C PHE A 183 -21.32 3.54 4.97
N HIS A 184 -21.45 4.51 5.88
CA HIS A 184 -22.45 4.45 6.93
C HIS A 184 -23.85 4.62 6.35
N VAL A 185 -24.77 3.70 6.64
CA VAL A 185 -26.17 3.82 6.22
C VAL A 185 -26.97 4.51 7.31
N ILE A 186 -27.62 5.63 6.96
CA ILE A 186 -28.40 6.43 7.92
C ILE A 186 -29.71 5.73 8.29
N ASP A 187 -30.29 5.00 7.35
CA ASP A 187 -31.46 4.15 7.50
C ASP A 187 -31.08 2.69 7.86
N SER A 188 -32.02 1.93 8.45
CA SER A 188 -31.76 0.55 8.88
C SER A 188 -32.08 -0.51 7.82
N ASP A 189 -32.21 -0.13 6.54
CA ASP A 189 -32.57 -1.04 5.45
C ASP A 189 -31.39 -1.93 5.02
N GLU A 190 -31.58 -3.25 5.06
CA GLU A 190 -30.55 -4.23 4.71
C GLU A 190 -30.16 -4.17 3.22
N THR A 191 -31.11 -3.85 2.33
CA THR A 191 -30.82 -3.66 0.91
C THR A 191 -29.90 -2.45 0.71
N THR A 192 -30.14 -1.35 1.42
CA THR A 192 -29.28 -0.15 1.38
C THR A 192 -27.90 -0.41 1.98
N LYS A 193 -27.77 -1.20 3.06
CA LYS A 193 -26.46 -1.66 3.59
C LYS A 193 -25.66 -2.47 2.58
N ARG A 194 -26.34 -3.36 1.85
CA ARG A 194 -25.73 -4.15 0.79
C ARG A 194 -25.21 -3.25 -0.33
N PHE A 195 -26.01 -2.28 -0.79
CA PHE A 195 -25.57 -1.32 -1.80
C PHE A 195 -24.38 -0.48 -1.33
N ALA A 196 -24.43 0.06 -0.11
CA ALA A 196 -23.33 0.84 0.47
C ALA A 196 -22.01 0.04 0.53
N SER A 197 -22.10 -1.25 0.87
CA SER A 197 -20.94 -2.15 0.87
C SER A 197 -20.43 -2.45 -0.55
N GLY A 198 -21.35 -2.64 -1.51
CA GLY A 198 -21.02 -2.84 -2.93
C GLY A 198 -20.27 -1.64 -3.52
N ILE A 199 -20.78 -0.42 -3.27
CA ILE A 199 -20.15 0.83 -3.71
C ILE A 199 -18.74 0.97 -3.15
N GLY A 200 -18.53 0.71 -1.85
CA GLY A 200 -17.21 0.79 -1.24
C GLY A 200 -16.21 -0.18 -1.89
N GLN A 201 -16.63 -1.40 -2.21
CA GLN A 201 -15.79 -2.38 -2.91
C GLN A 201 -15.52 -1.98 -4.37
N ASP A 202 -16.51 -1.44 -5.08
CA ASP A 202 -16.34 -0.98 -6.45
C ASP A 202 -15.39 0.24 -6.51
N ILE A 203 -15.48 1.18 -5.55
CA ILE A 203 -14.51 2.28 -5.43
C ILE A 203 -13.10 1.75 -5.17
N ILE A 204 -12.92 0.77 -4.27
CA ILE A 204 -11.60 0.13 -4.05
C ILE A 204 -11.06 -0.44 -5.36
N THR A 205 -11.90 -1.15 -6.11
CA THR A 205 -11.54 -1.77 -7.39
C THR A 205 -11.12 -0.71 -8.41
N ASP A 206 -11.91 0.36 -8.54
CA ASP A 206 -11.67 1.47 -9.46
C ASP A 206 -10.42 2.28 -9.09
N LEU A 207 -10.13 2.48 -7.80
CA LEU A 207 -8.94 3.21 -7.39
C LEU A 207 -7.66 2.37 -7.56
N SER A 208 -7.76 1.05 -7.40
CA SER A 208 -6.61 0.13 -7.47
C SER A 208 -5.97 0.08 -8.86
N ARG A 209 -6.68 0.50 -9.92
CA ARG A 209 -6.13 0.52 -11.29
C ARG A 209 -5.01 1.53 -11.47
N TYR A 210 -4.96 2.56 -10.62
CA TYR A 210 -3.97 3.62 -10.72
C TYR A 210 -2.69 3.23 -9.99
N ARG A 211 -1.58 3.13 -10.73
CA ARG A 211 -0.25 2.77 -10.18
C ARG A 211 0.27 3.75 -9.14
N ASP A 212 -0.24 4.97 -9.17
CA ASP A 212 0.18 6.06 -8.30
C ASP A 212 -0.70 6.20 -7.05
N ILE A 213 -1.56 5.21 -6.77
CA ILE A 213 -2.33 5.14 -5.53
C ILE A 213 -2.26 3.70 -5.00
N GLU A 214 -1.87 3.53 -3.74
CA GLU A 214 -2.01 2.26 -3.03
C GLU A 214 -3.36 2.23 -2.31
N VAL A 215 -4.17 1.20 -2.56
CA VAL A 215 -5.53 1.11 -2.02
C VAL A 215 -5.63 -0.10 -1.10
N ILE A 216 -6.12 0.12 0.12
CA ILE A 216 -6.34 -0.97 1.08
C ILE A 216 -7.60 -1.76 0.73
N GLY A 217 -7.43 -3.08 0.64
CA GLY A 217 -8.47 -4.04 0.29
C GLY A 217 -9.62 -4.10 1.30
N TRP A 218 -10.78 -4.54 0.80
CA TRP A 218 -12.04 -4.51 1.54
C TRP A 218 -12.00 -5.21 2.90
N ASN A 219 -11.41 -6.40 3.00
CA ASN A 219 -11.39 -7.15 4.27
C ASN A 219 -10.58 -6.46 5.38
N SER A 220 -9.66 -5.58 5.01
CA SER A 220 -8.89 -4.76 5.94
C SER A 220 -9.63 -3.49 6.36
N SER A 221 -10.46 -2.94 5.47
CA SER A 221 -11.25 -1.73 5.73
C SER A 221 -12.61 -2.02 6.39
N SER A 222 -13.21 -3.19 6.12
CA SER A 222 -14.56 -3.56 6.58
C SER A 222 -14.75 -3.60 8.11
N PRO A 223 -13.75 -3.95 8.95
CA PRO A 223 -13.89 -3.92 10.41
C PRO A 223 -14.11 -2.53 10.99
N TYR A 224 -13.85 -1.46 10.22
CA TYR A 224 -14.08 -0.07 10.65
C TYR A 224 -15.49 0.44 10.35
N ALA A 225 -16.42 -0.43 9.95
CA ALA A 225 -17.83 -0.08 9.77
C ALA A 225 -18.46 0.46 11.07
N GLY A 226 -19.20 1.57 10.99
CA GLY A 226 -20.10 2.04 12.05
C GLY A 226 -19.46 2.55 13.35
N ALA A 227 -18.15 2.36 13.55
CA ALA A 227 -17.49 2.84 14.74
C ALA A 227 -17.07 4.31 14.57
N PRO A 228 -17.28 5.20 15.57
CA PRO A 228 -16.66 6.51 15.62
C PRO A 228 -15.16 6.34 15.90
N VAL A 229 -14.45 5.72 14.95
CA VAL A 229 -13.01 5.44 15.08
C VAL A 229 -12.25 6.70 14.71
N ASP A 230 -11.30 7.05 15.57
CA ASP A 230 -10.32 8.07 15.26
C ASP A 230 -9.57 7.68 13.98
N VAL A 231 -9.69 8.51 12.94
CA VAL A 231 -9.06 8.31 11.63
C VAL A 231 -7.53 8.17 11.75
N ARG A 232 -6.92 8.74 12.79
CA ARG A 232 -5.49 8.57 13.09
C ARG A 232 -5.16 7.15 13.54
N LYS A 233 -6.08 6.48 14.24
CA LYS A 233 -5.93 5.07 14.62
C LYS A 233 -5.98 4.19 13.36
N ILE A 234 -6.94 4.43 12.48
CA ILE A 234 -7.06 3.72 11.20
C ILE A 234 -5.78 3.87 10.38
N GLY A 235 -5.25 5.09 10.28
CA GLY A 235 -3.99 5.36 9.58
C GLY A 235 -2.80 4.58 10.13
N ARG A 236 -2.73 4.35 11.46
CA ARG A 236 -1.69 3.53 12.08
C ARG A 236 -1.94 2.03 11.87
N ASP A 237 -3.17 1.58 12.10
CA ASP A 237 -3.53 0.16 12.03
C ASP A 237 -3.37 -0.40 10.61
N LEU A 238 -3.74 0.38 9.59
CA LEU A 238 -3.66 0.01 8.18
C LEU A 238 -2.43 0.57 7.46
N ASN A 239 -1.60 1.36 8.15
CA ASN A 239 -0.46 2.07 7.58
C ASN A 239 -0.82 2.91 6.33
N VAL A 240 -1.91 3.68 6.40
CA VAL A 240 -2.42 4.52 5.31
C VAL A 240 -2.32 6.00 5.60
N ARG A 241 -2.08 6.80 4.55
CA ARG A 241 -2.02 8.26 4.61
C ARG A 241 -3.40 8.91 4.55
N TYR A 242 -4.33 8.31 3.82
CA TYR A 242 -5.65 8.85 3.57
C TYR A 242 -6.75 7.84 3.91
N VAL A 243 -7.90 8.36 4.29
CA VAL A 243 -9.11 7.58 4.52
C VAL A 243 -10.27 8.26 3.80
N LEU A 244 -10.96 7.50 2.94
CA LEU A 244 -12.26 7.88 2.39
C LEU A 244 -13.34 7.26 3.28
N LYS A 245 -14.18 8.11 3.85
CA LYS A 245 -15.40 7.68 4.55
C LYS A 245 -16.60 8.36 3.94
N GLY A 246 -17.79 7.83 4.19
CA GLY A 246 -19.01 8.41 3.67
C GLY A 246 -20.26 7.87 4.30
N SER A 247 -21.39 8.40 3.87
CA SER A 247 -22.71 7.91 4.22
C SER A 247 -23.58 7.77 2.98
N VAL A 248 -24.47 6.79 3.04
CA VAL A 248 -25.55 6.59 2.08
C VAL A 248 -26.86 6.72 2.84
N GLN A 249 -27.79 7.47 2.26
CA GLN A 249 -29.16 7.56 2.74
C GLN A 249 -30.07 7.39 1.54
N ARG A 250 -31.00 6.43 1.63
CA ARG A 250 -32.03 6.26 0.63
C ARG A 250 -33.35 6.85 1.11
N ALA A 251 -34.02 7.61 0.26
CA ALA A 251 -35.33 8.16 0.54
C ALA A 251 -36.21 8.01 -0.71
N GLN A 252 -37.10 7.00 -0.70
CA GLN A 252 -37.94 6.65 -1.85
C GLN A 252 -37.08 6.40 -3.11
N ASP A 253 -37.23 7.24 -4.13
CA ASP A 253 -36.53 7.18 -5.42
C ASP A 253 -35.27 8.05 -5.47
N GLN A 254 -34.85 8.63 -4.34
CA GLN A 254 -33.64 9.43 -4.23
C GLN A 254 -32.60 8.73 -3.35
N ILE A 255 -31.33 8.91 -3.71
CA ILE A 255 -30.18 8.52 -2.92
C ILE A 255 -29.33 9.76 -2.64
N ARG A 256 -28.97 9.90 -1.37
CA ARG A 256 -28.02 10.88 -0.90
C ARG A 256 -26.74 10.16 -0.53
N VAL A 257 -25.65 10.54 -1.18
CA VAL A 257 -24.31 10.04 -0.85
C VAL A 257 -23.49 11.22 -0.38
N THR A 258 -22.85 11.10 0.77
CA THR A 258 -21.87 12.07 1.25
C THR A 258 -20.55 11.37 1.40
N THR A 259 -19.47 11.99 0.93
CA THR A 259 -18.11 11.47 1.10
C THR A 259 -17.20 12.52 1.68
N GLU A 260 -16.17 12.03 2.36
CA GLU A 260 -15.13 12.85 2.96
C GLU A 260 -13.79 12.12 2.84
N LEU A 261 -12.80 12.80 2.28
CA LEU A 261 -11.42 12.33 2.21
C LEU A 261 -10.61 13.02 3.31
N LEU A 262 -10.04 12.23 4.21
CA LEU A 262 -9.31 12.72 5.37
C LEU A 262 -7.84 12.31 5.33
N ASP A 263 -7.00 13.22 5.83
CA ASP A 263 -5.60 12.99 6.13
C ASP A 263 -5.46 12.29 7.50
N THR A 264 -4.84 11.10 7.54
CA THR A 264 -4.77 10.30 8.77
C THR A 264 -3.75 10.79 9.78
N ALA A 265 -2.79 11.65 9.41
CA ALA A 265 -1.80 12.16 10.37
C ALA A 265 -2.36 13.36 11.14
N THR A 266 -3.11 14.22 10.44
CA THR A 266 -3.64 15.47 10.97
C THR A 266 -5.12 15.38 11.35
N ALA A 267 -5.83 14.34 10.90
CA ALA A 267 -7.28 14.20 10.95
C ALA A 267 -8.04 15.34 10.25
N VAL A 268 -7.37 16.06 9.32
CA VAL A 268 -7.97 17.15 8.55
C VAL A 268 -8.74 16.60 7.36
N SER A 269 -9.93 17.14 7.14
CA SER A 269 -10.73 16.93 5.93
C SER A 269 -10.09 17.66 4.76
N LEU A 270 -9.66 16.93 3.73
CA LEU A 270 -9.06 17.49 2.53
C LEU A 270 -10.12 17.86 1.50
N TRP A 271 -11.20 17.08 1.46
CA TRP A 271 -12.31 17.24 0.54
C TRP A 271 -13.54 16.57 1.13
N SER A 272 -14.71 17.19 0.91
CA SER A 272 -16.00 16.59 1.18
C SER A 272 -16.99 17.02 0.12
N GLU A 273 -17.81 16.08 -0.32
CA GLU A 273 -18.81 16.33 -1.36
C GLU A 273 -20.06 15.50 -1.11
N ARG A 274 -21.19 16.03 -1.60
CA ARG A 274 -22.51 15.46 -1.42
C ARG A 274 -23.25 15.42 -2.75
N TRP A 275 -23.79 14.25 -3.04
CA TRP A 275 -24.68 14.00 -4.17
C TRP A 275 -26.08 13.75 -3.65
N ASP A 276 -27.05 14.43 -4.26
CA ASP A 276 -28.47 14.15 -4.16
C ASP A 276 -28.94 13.81 -5.58
N ARG A 277 -29.29 12.54 -5.82
CA ARG A 277 -29.61 12.00 -7.15
C ARG A 277 -30.75 10.98 -7.10
N PRO A 278 -31.44 10.73 -8.22
CA PRO A 278 -32.26 9.54 -8.39
C PRO A 278 -31.48 8.26 -8.07
N VAL A 279 -32.14 7.27 -7.43
CA VAL A 279 -31.50 6.00 -7.06
C VAL A 279 -30.94 5.24 -8.27
N VAL A 280 -31.54 5.45 -9.46
CA VAL A 280 -31.07 4.87 -10.73
C VAL A 280 -29.69 5.40 -11.16
N ASP A 281 -29.29 6.58 -10.68
CA ASP A 281 -28.00 7.20 -10.99
C ASP A 281 -26.90 6.84 -9.97
N LEU A 282 -27.16 5.86 -9.09
CA LEU A 282 -26.22 5.45 -8.04
C LEU A 282 -24.83 5.10 -8.58
N PHE A 283 -24.76 4.44 -9.72
CA PHE A 283 -23.49 4.06 -10.35
C PHE A 283 -22.74 5.24 -10.97
N ALA A 284 -23.45 6.28 -11.42
CA ALA A 284 -22.83 7.53 -11.85
C ALA A 284 -22.15 8.22 -10.66
N VAL A 285 -22.83 8.25 -9.49
CA VAL A 285 -22.26 8.79 -8.25
C VAL A 285 -21.00 8.03 -7.83
N GLN A 286 -20.98 6.69 -7.93
CA GLN A 286 -19.76 5.90 -7.67
C GLN A 286 -18.60 6.32 -8.58
N ALA A 287 -18.84 6.42 -9.90
CA ALA A 287 -17.81 6.82 -10.85
C ALA A 287 -17.28 8.23 -10.57
N GLU A 288 -18.17 9.16 -10.22
CA GLU A 288 -17.81 10.53 -9.81
C GLU A 288 -16.95 10.54 -8.54
N ILE A 289 -17.27 9.72 -7.53
CA ILE A 289 -16.46 9.60 -6.31
C ILE A 289 -15.05 9.10 -6.64
N SER A 290 -14.92 8.01 -7.39
CA SER A 290 -13.61 7.48 -7.81
C SER A 290 -12.79 8.54 -8.56
N ASN A 291 -13.45 9.32 -9.42
CA ASN A 291 -12.83 10.40 -10.18
C ASN A 291 -12.42 11.60 -9.31
N ALA A 292 -13.22 11.97 -8.33
CA ALA A 292 -12.89 13.04 -7.39
C ALA A 292 -11.69 12.67 -6.51
N VAL A 293 -11.68 11.45 -5.98
CA VAL A 293 -10.58 10.94 -5.14
C VAL A 293 -9.27 10.89 -5.93
N THR A 294 -9.30 10.38 -7.16
CA THR A 294 -8.11 10.34 -8.03
C THR A 294 -7.63 11.74 -8.41
N SER A 295 -8.53 12.70 -8.62
CA SER A 295 -8.15 14.10 -8.89
C SER A 295 -7.49 14.75 -7.67
N GLN A 296 -7.97 14.44 -6.47
CA GLN A 296 -7.43 14.97 -5.22
C GLN A 296 -6.06 14.35 -4.87
N LEU A 297 -5.85 13.06 -5.14
CA LEU A 297 -4.64 12.32 -4.77
C LEU A 297 -3.60 12.21 -5.90
N GLY A 298 -4.04 12.20 -7.16
CA GLY A 298 -3.23 11.98 -8.36
C GLY A 298 -2.37 13.17 -8.78
N SER A 299 -2.49 14.32 -8.11
CA SER A 299 -1.69 15.52 -8.36
C SER A 299 -0.20 15.38 -8.01
N SER A 300 0.23 14.28 -7.38
CA SER A 300 1.62 14.08 -6.93
C SER A 300 2.60 13.61 -8.01
N LYS A 301 2.15 13.05 -9.14
CA LYS A 301 3.04 12.57 -10.25
C LYS A 301 2.67 13.01 -11.66
N GLY A 302 1.61 13.81 -11.82
CA GLY A 302 1.14 14.33 -13.10
C GLY A 302 -0.32 14.00 -13.37
N ALA A 303 -0.97 14.75 -14.28
CA ALA A 303 -2.35 14.48 -14.67
C ALA A 303 -2.44 13.12 -15.38
N ILE A 304 -3.30 12.24 -14.88
CA ILE A 304 -3.69 11.02 -15.60
C ILE A 304 -4.45 11.46 -16.85
N PRO A 305 -4.06 11.05 -18.07
CA PRO A 305 -4.79 11.41 -19.28
C PRO A 305 -6.25 10.98 -19.19
N GLU A 306 -7.18 11.90 -19.47
CA GLU A 306 -8.63 11.64 -19.36
C GLU A 306 -9.08 10.42 -20.20
N ALA A 307 -8.41 10.18 -21.33
CA ALA A 307 -8.66 9.02 -22.18
C ALA A 307 -8.33 7.69 -21.48
N ASP A 308 -7.20 7.61 -20.75
CA ASP A 308 -6.84 6.42 -19.97
C ASP A 308 -7.77 6.25 -18.76
N ARG A 309 -8.26 7.36 -18.20
CA ARG A 309 -9.22 7.40 -17.11
C ARG A 309 -10.58 6.81 -17.50
N ILE A 310 -11.08 7.19 -18.68
CA ILE A 310 -12.38 6.76 -19.23
C ILE A 310 -12.29 5.34 -19.79
N ALA A 311 -11.25 5.02 -20.55
CA ALA A 311 -11.11 3.72 -21.21
C ALA A 311 -10.97 2.55 -20.23
N GLY A 312 -10.48 2.80 -19.02
CA GLY A 312 -10.34 1.79 -17.96
C GLY A 312 -11.50 1.72 -16.96
N LEU A 313 -12.64 2.38 -17.20
CA LEU A 313 -13.80 2.27 -16.32
C LEU A 313 -14.58 1.00 -16.63
N ARG A 314 -14.88 0.21 -15.59
CA ARG A 314 -15.77 -0.94 -15.69
C ARG A 314 -17.17 -0.51 -16.14
N LEU A 315 -17.83 -1.35 -16.93
CA LEU A 315 -19.22 -1.12 -17.31
C LEU A 315 -20.11 -1.11 -16.06
N GLN A 316 -20.96 -0.08 -16.00
CA GLN A 316 -21.86 0.13 -14.89
C GLN A 316 -23.13 -0.72 -15.06
N PRO A 317 -23.67 -1.28 -13.96
CA PRO A 317 -24.94 -2.00 -14.00
C PRO A 317 -26.06 -1.09 -14.49
N GLN A 318 -27.02 -1.65 -15.26
CA GLN A 318 -28.17 -0.90 -15.77
C GLN A 318 -29.44 -1.16 -14.96
N ASN A 319 -29.43 -2.20 -14.12
CA ASN A 319 -30.57 -2.63 -13.33
C ASN A 319 -30.18 -2.82 -11.86
N LEU A 320 -30.77 -2.03 -10.96
CA LEU A 320 -30.51 -2.08 -9.52
C LEU A 320 -30.89 -3.43 -8.89
N THR A 321 -32.00 -4.05 -9.33
CA THR A 321 -32.45 -5.36 -8.83
C THR A 321 -31.49 -6.46 -9.26
N ALA A 322 -30.98 -6.39 -10.50
CA ALA A 322 -29.94 -7.30 -10.98
C ALA A 322 -28.67 -7.16 -10.13
N TYR A 323 -28.25 -5.92 -9.86
CA TYR A 323 -27.08 -5.62 -9.04
C TYR A 323 -27.26 -6.09 -7.58
N GLU A 324 -28.42 -5.88 -6.96
CA GLU A 324 -28.70 -6.40 -5.62
C GLU A 324 -28.61 -7.94 -5.57
N THR A 325 -29.19 -8.59 -6.57
CA THR A 325 -29.17 -10.05 -6.69
C THR A 325 -27.73 -10.57 -6.85
N TYR A 326 -26.93 -9.89 -7.68
CA TYR A 326 -25.50 -10.13 -7.82
C TYR A 326 -24.75 -9.98 -6.48
N LEU A 327 -25.01 -8.92 -5.71
CA LEU A 327 -24.36 -8.72 -4.42
C LEU A 327 -24.71 -9.83 -3.42
N ARG A 328 -25.97 -10.30 -3.40
CA ARG A 328 -26.37 -11.47 -2.59
C ARG A 328 -25.63 -12.74 -3.01
N GLY A 329 -25.45 -12.94 -4.32
CA GLY A 329 -24.63 -14.03 -4.86
C GLY A 329 -23.20 -13.96 -4.34
N ARG A 330 -22.58 -12.77 -4.39
CA ARG A 330 -21.22 -12.54 -3.87
C ARG A 330 -21.10 -12.78 -2.38
N GLU A 331 -22.05 -12.30 -1.58
CA GLU A 331 -22.08 -12.58 -0.14
C GLU A 331 -22.08 -14.10 0.14
N SER A 332 -22.79 -14.89 -0.67
CA SER A 332 -22.80 -16.35 -0.56
C SER A 332 -21.47 -16.96 -1.01
N LEU A 333 -20.92 -16.52 -2.14
CA LEU A 333 -19.63 -16.96 -2.66
C LEU A 333 -18.49 -16.73 -1.66
N LEU A 334 -18.45 -15.55 -1.04
CA LEU A 334 -17.40 -15.13 -0.10
C LEU A 334 -17.40 -15.91 1.23
N ARG A 335 -18.47 -16.64 1.57
CA ARG A 335 -18.46 -17.58 2.71
C ARG A 335 -17.54 -18.78 2.46
N PHE A 336 -17.17 -19.04 1.21
CA PHE A 336 -16.12 -19.98 0.79
C PHE A 336 -16.31 -21.41 1.35
N THR A 337 -17.53 -21.92 1.28
CA THR A 337 -17.85 -23.34 1.51
C THR A 337 -18.46 -23.92 0.25
N LYS A 338 -18.32 -25.23 0.01
CA LYS A 338 -18.93 -25.87 -1.16
C LYS A 338 -20.42 -25.52 -1.29
N GLN A 339 -21.18 -25.66 -0.20
CA GLN A 339 -22.61 -25.34 -0.15
C GLN A 339 -22.91 -23.87 -0.47
N SER A 340 -22.12 -22.93 0.07
CA SER A 340 -22.35 -21.50 -0.17
C SER A 340 -22.00 -21.08 -1.59
N ILE A 341 -21.02 -21.73 -2.22
CA ILE A 341 -20.67 -21.53 -3.63
C ILE A 341 -21.78 -22.07 -4.53
N GLU A 342 -22.27 -23.29 -4.28
CA GLU A 342 -23.42 -23.86 -4.99
C GLU A 342 -24.66 -22.95 -4.91
N ALA A 343 -24.92 -22.37 -3.73
CA ALA A 343 -26.02 -21.44 -3.51
C ALA A 343 -25.85 -20.07 -4.22
N SER A 344 -24.61 -19.69 -4.58
CA SER A 344 -24.34 -18.42 -5.28
C SER A 344 -24.70 -18.45 -6.77
N ILE A 345 -24.54 -19.60 -7.42
CA ILE A 345 -24.79 -19.80 -8.86
C ILE A 345 -26.21 -19.42 -9.29
N PRO A 346 -27.30 -19.88 -8.63
CA PRO A 346 -28.66 -19.47 -9.02
C PRO A 346 -28.90 -17.97 -8.85
N LEU A 347 -28.25 -17.32 -7.88
CA LEU A 347 -28.34 -15.86 -7.70
C LEU A 347 -27.64 -15.12 -8.85
N PHE A 348 -26.45 -15.54 -9.26
CA PHE A 348 -25.77 -14.96 -10.42
C PHE A 348 -26.56 -15.19 -11.72
N ARG A 349 -27.13 -16.38 -11.91
CA ARG A 349 -28.00 -16.68 -13.06
C ARG A 349 -29.22 -15.77 -13.10
N GLN A 350 -29.86 -15.53 -11.95
CA GLN A 350 -30.97 -14.59 -11.85
C GLN A 350 -30.52 -13.16 -12.17
N ALA A 351 -29.36 -12.73 -11.67
CA ALA A 351 -28.82 -11.40 -11.95
C ALA A 351 -28.60 -11.17 -13.45
N VAL A 352 -27.98 -12.13 -14.16
CA VAL A 352 -27.76 -12.01 -15.62
C VAL A 352 -29.03 -12.19 -16.45
N THR A 353 -30.08 -12.81 -15.89
CA THR A 353 -31.41 -12.81 -16.53
C THR A 353 -32.07 -11.44 -16.44
N LEU A 354 -31.89 -10.73 -15.32
CA LEU A 354 -32.43 -9.39 -15.10
C LEU A 354 -31.64 -8.30 -15.84
N ASP A 355 -30.32 -8.48 -15.97
CA ASP A 355 -29.41 -7.61 -16.72
C ASP A 355 -28.36 -8.46 -17.44
N PRO A 356 -28.62 -8.87 -18.69
CA PRO A 356 -27.68 -9.67 -19.47
C PRO A 356 -26.32 -9.01 -19.72
N LYS A 357 -26.24 -7.68 -19.60
CA LYS A 357 -25.01 -6.89 -19.78
C LYS A 357 -24.27 -6.66 -18.46
N LEU A 358 -24.71 -7.27 -17.36
CA LEU A 358 -24.00 -7.22 -16.08
C LEU A 358 -22.77 -8.14 -16.10
N ALA A 359 -21.69 -7.71 -16.78
CA ALA A 359 -20.45 -8.49 -16.95
C ALA A 359 -19.95 -9.12 -15.65
N ARG A 360 -19.91 -8.34 -14.56
CA ARG A 360 -19.47 -8.79 -13.24
C ARG A 360 -20.23 -10.00 -12.68
N ALA A 361 -21.52 -10.17 -13.01
CA ALA A 361 -22.30 -11.33 -12.57
C ALA A 361 -21.94 -12.59 -13.36
N TRP A 362 -21.62 -12.45 -14.65
CA TRP A 362 -21.05 -13.54 -15.46
C TRP A 362 -19.68 -13.97 -14.90
N ILE A 363 -18.82 -13.02 -14.57
CA ILE A 363 -17.47 -13.29 -14.03
C ILE A 363 -17.52 -13.96 -12.66
N GLU A 364 -18.38 -13.50 -11.74
CA GLU A 364 -18.53 -14.17 -10.44
C GLU A 364 -19.18 -15.55 -10.56
N MET A 365 -20.05 -15.76 -11.57
CA MET A 365 -20.55 -17.11 -11.88
C MET A 365 -19.44 -18.03 -12.39
N ALA A 366 -18.54 -17.53 -13.24
CA ALA A 366 -17.34 -18.26 -13.66
C ALA A 366 -16.44 -18.60 -12.48
N SER A 367 -16.20 -17.63 -11.58
CA SER A 367 -15.47 -17.80 -10.33
C SER A 367 -16.09 -18.88 -9.43
N ALA A 368 -17.42 -18.90 -9.31
CA ALA A 368 -18.14 -19.91 -8.55
C ALA A 368 -17.93 -21.33 -9.11
N TYR A 369 -18.10 -21.53 -10.43
CA TYR A 369 -17.85 -22.83 -11.07
C TYR A 369 -16.38 -23.27 -10.95
N ASN A 370 -15.44 -22.35 -11.17
CA ASN A 370 -14.01 -22.61 -10.99
C ASN A 370 -13.68 -23.02 -9.54
N THR A 371 -14.27 -22.34 -8.56
CA THR A 371 -14.03 -22.67 -7.15
C THR A 371 -14.59 -24.04 -6.79
N LEU A 372 -15.72 -24.46 -7.39
CA LEU A 372 -16.25 -25.81 -7.18
C LEU A 372 -15.31 -26.92 -7.68
N ALA A 373 -14.54 -26.69 -8.75
CA ALA A 373 -13.49 -27.62 -9.18
C ALA A 373 -12.47 -27.85 -8.05
N GLY A 374 -12.05 -26.78 -7.36
CA GLY A 374 -11.18 -26.85 -6.18
C GLY A 374 -11.81 -27.55 -4.96
N PHE A 375 -13.14 -27.63 -4.89
CA PHE A 375 -13.88 -28.43 -3.90
C PHE A 375 -14.17 -29.87 -4.37
N GLY A 376 -13.53 -30.31 -5.46
CA GLY A 376 -13.66 -31.66 -6.00
C GLY A 376 -14.98 -31.94 -6.72
N ALA A 377 -15.63 -30.91 -7.29
CA ALA A 377 -16.69 -31.13 -8.25
C ALA A 377 -16.15 -31.77 -9.54
N ASN A 378 -17.04 -32.34 -10.36
CA ASN A 378 -16.64 -32.94 -11.62
C ASN A 378 -16.15 -31.85 -12.59
N ASN A 379 -14.84 -31.83 -12.88
CA ASN A 379 -14.22 -30.83 -13.76
C ASN A 379 -14.81 -30.84 -15.17
N ASP A 380 -15.21 -32.00 -15.69
CA ASP A 380 -15.82 -32.14 -17.02
C ASP A 380 -17.19 -31.44 -17.10
N GLU A 381 -17.84 -31.19 -15.96
CA GLU A 381 -19.11 -30.47 -15.88
C GLU A 381 -18.90 -28.99 -15.56
N VAL A 382 -18.05 -28.67 -14.57
CA VAL A 382 -17.97 -27.29 -14.05
C VAL A 382 -17.02 -26.39 -14.85
N LEU A 383 -15.91 -26.90 -15.40
CA LEU A 383 -14.94 -26.06 -16.11
C LEU A 383 -15.49 -25.51 -17.44
N PRO A 384 -16.24 -26.29 -18.26
CA PRO A 384 -16.88 -25.72 -19.45
C PRO A 384 -17.89 -24.61 -19.12
N GLN A 385 -18.62 -24.73 -18.01
CA GLN A 385 -19.54 -23.69 -17.54
C GLN A 385 -18.79 -22.45 -17.07
N ALA A 386 -17.67 -22.64 -16.37
CA ALA A 386 -16.80 -21.54 -15.95
C ALA A 386 -16.23 -20.78 -17.16
N LEU A 387 -15.74 -21.50 -18.16
CA LEU A 387 -15.18 -20.93 -19.38
C LEU A 387 -16.22 -20.11 -20.13
N ALA A 388 -17.39 -20.68 -20.41
CA ALA A 388 -18.45 -19.99 -21.15
C ALA A 388 -18.92 -18.71 -20.43
N ALA A 389 -19.02 -18.74 -19.10
CA ALA A 389 -19.38 -17.57 -18.30
C ALA A 389 -18.27 -16.50 -18.32
N ALA A 390 -17.00 -16.90 -18.23
CA ALA A 390 -15.86 -15.99 -18.32
C ALA A 390 -15.77 -15.32 -19.71
N GLU A 391 -15.93 -16.10 -20.79
CA GLU A 391 -15.95 -15.61 -22.17
C GLU A 391 -17.08 -14.59 -22.38
N THR A 392 -18.28 -14.88 -21.86
CA THR A 392 -19.42 -13.96 -21.95
C THR A 392 -19.15 -12.66 -21.19
N GLY A 393 -18.63 -12.75 -19.97
CA GLY A 393 -18.28 -11.56 -19.18
C GLY A 393 -17.22 -10.69 -19.85
N LEU A 394 -16.16 -11.29 -20.39
CA LEU A 394 -15.11 -10.58 -21.14
C LEU A 394 -15.62 -9.99 -22.46
N ALA A 395 -16.53 -10.67 -23.16
CA ALA A 395 -17.15 -10.14 -24.37
C ALA A 395 -17.99 -8.89 -24.10
N ILE A 396 -18.57 -8.78 -22.90
CA ILE A 396 -19.34 -7.60 -22.47
C ILE A 396 -18.39 -6.49 -22.01
N ASP A 397 -17.43 -6.79 -21.13
CA ASP A 397 -16.46 -5.83 -20.60
C ASP A 397 -15.01 -6.34 -20.74
N PRO A 398 -14.36 -6.08 -21.88
CA PRO A 398 -12.98 -6.50 -22.14
C PRO A 398 -11.92 -5.75 -21.32
N GLN A 399 -12.31 -4.76 -20.50
CA GLN A 399 -11.39 -3.98 -19.67
C GLN A 399 -11.52 -4.35 -18.18
N ASP A 400 -12.38 -5.32 -17.83
CA ASP A 400 -12.49 -5.81 -16.46
C ASP A 400 -11.27 -6.69 -16.11
N ALA A 401 -10.36 -6.13 -15.33
CA ALA A 401 -9.15 -6.82 -14.90
C ALA A 401 -9.42 -8.13 -14.12
N LEU A 402 -10.51 -8.17 -13.33
CA LEU A 402 -10.88 -9.38 -12.61
C LEU A 402 -11.39 -10.46 -13.57
N ALA A 403 -12.08 -10.07 -14.65
CA ALA A 403 -12.53 -11.00 -15.68
C ALA A 403 -11.36 -11.76 -16.31
N HIS A 404 -10.28 -11.05 -16.65
CA HIS A 404 -9.04 -11.65 -17.14
C HIS A 404 -8.39 -12.57 -16.10
N ALA A 405 -8.34 -12.17 -14.81
CA ALA A 405 -7.80 -13.03 -13.76
C ALA A 405 -8.62 -14.32 -13.56
N ILE A 406 -9.96 -14.24 -13.61
CA ILE A 406 -10.83 -15.42 -13.50
C ILE A 406 -10.71 -16.32 -14.74
N MET A 407 -10.64 -15.74 -15.95
CA MET A 407 -10.34 -16.50 -17.17
C MET A 407 -9.04 -17.29 -17.03
N ALA A 408 -7.99 -16.64 -16.51
CA ALA A 408 -6.72 -17.30 -16.24
C ALA A 408 -6.83 -18.48 -15.26
N LEU A 409 -7.61 -18.35 -14.18
CA LEU A 409 -7.86 -19.46 -13.26
C LEU A 409 -8.55 -20.64 -13.95
N VAL A 410 -9.54 -20.37 -14.80
CA VAL A 410 -10.28 -21.41 -15.53
C VAL A 410 -9.35 -22.14 -16.50
N LEU A 411 -8.57 -21.38 -17.28
CA LEU A 411 -7.59 -21.93 -18.22
C LEU A 411 -6.51 -22.75 -17.50
N GLY A 412 -6.03 -22.28 -16.35
CA GLY A 412 -5.08 -23.01 -15.51
C GLY A 412 -5.61 -24.36 -15.03
N HIS A 413 -6.87 -24.44 -14.60
CA HIS A 413 -7.51 -25.72 -14.23
C HIS A 413 -7.79 -26.63 -15.44
N MET A 414 -7.76 -26.09 -16.65
CA MET A 414 -7.84 -26.84 -17.92
C MET A 414 -6.46 -27.16 -18.50
N ASP A 415 -5.39 -26.96 -17.73
CA ASP A 415 -3.98 -27.16 -18.12
C ASP A 415 -3.49 -26.28 -19.30
N ASP A 416 -4.20 -25.20 -19.63
CA ASP A 416 -3.83 -24.23 -20.66
C ASP A 416 -2.99 -23.09 -20.05
N PHE A 417 -1.79 -23.44 -19.57
CA PHE A 417 -0.95 -22.52 -18.79
C PHE A 417 -0.43 -21.33 -19.59
N GLU A 418 -0.20 -21.49 -20.89
CA GLU A 418 0.28 -20.41 -21.76
C GLU A 418 -0.79 -19.30 -21.87
N ARG A 419 -2.05 -19.67 -22.15
CA ARG A 419 -3.13 -18.70 -22.21
C ARG A 419 -3.47 -18.17 -20.83
N ALA A 420 -3.43 -19.01 -19.79
CA ALA A 420 -3.65 -18.55 -18.41
C ALA A 420 -2.64 -17.46 -18.00
N GLU A 421 -1.37 -17.64 -18.32
CA GLU A 421 -0.34 -16.64 -18.04
C GLU A 421 -0.61 -15.33 -18.78
N ALA A 422 -0.95 -15.40 -20.07
CA ALA A 422 -1.26 -14.21 -20.86
C ALA A 422 -2.44 -13.42 -20.27
N GLU A 423 -3.49 -14.11 -19.83
CA GLU A 423 -4.66 -13.50 -19.19
C GLU A 423 -4.31 -12.85 -17.84
N PHE A 424 -3.46 -13.49 -17.03
CA PHE A 424 -2.96 -12.86 -15.81
C PHE A 424 -2.11 -11.62 -16.07
N ASP A 425 -1.26 -11.64 -17.10
CA ASP A 425 -0.47 -10.47 -17.49
C ASP A 425 -1.36 -9.30 -17.94
N ILE A 426 -2.50 -9.58 -18.61
CA ILE A 426 -3.52 -8.57 -18.91
C ILE A 426 -4.14 -8.04 -17.60
N ALA A 427 -4.59 -8.92 -16.71
CA ALA A 427 -5.23 -8.55 -15.45
C ALA A 427 -4.33 -7.65 -14.58
N LEU A 428 -3.07 -8.02 -14.40
CA LEU A 428 -2.08 -7.25 -13.63
C LEU A 428 -1.73 -5.92 -14.29
N ARG A 429 -1.81 -5.82 -15.62
CA ARG A 429 -1.60 -4.56 -16.34
C ARG A 429 -2.79 -3.61 -16.17
N LEU A 430 -4.01 -4.13 -16.27
CA LEU A 430 -5.25 -3.36 -16.17
C LEU A 430 -5.51 -2.88 -14.73
N ASN A 431 -5.19 -3.71 -13.73
CA ASN A 431 -5.36 -3.33 -12.32
C ASN A 431 -4.15 -3.70 -11.45
N PRO A 432 -3.05 -2.92 -11.57
CA PRO A 432 -1.76 -3.19 -10.93
C PRO A 432 -1.74 -3.00 -9.41
N GLY A 433 -2.80 -2.43 -8.82
CA GLY A 433 -2.97 -2.27 -7.37
C GLY A 433 -4.00 -3.23 -6.76
N SER A 434 -4.60 -4.15 -7.54
CA SER A 434 -5.60 -5.07 -7.00
C SER A 434 -4.95 -6.17 -6.16
N ALA A 435 -5.19 -6.12 -4.85
CA ALA A 435 -4.77 -7.18 -3.92
C ALA A 435 -5.41 -8.54 -4.27
N ASP A 436 -6.64 -8.54 -4.79
CA ASP A 436 -7.35 -9.75 -5.16
C ASP A 436 -6.70 -10.42 -6.37
N ILE A 437 -6.36 -9.65 -7.43
CA ILE A 437 -5.68 -10.19 -8.62
C ILE A 437 -4.28 -10.72 -8.26
N MET A 438 -3.54 -10.01 -7.42
CA MET A 438 -2.23 -10.48 -6.94
C MET A 438 -2.34 -11.77 -6.12
N THR A 439 -3.39 -11.86 -5.30
CA THR A 439 -3.71 -13.10 -4.58
C THR A 439 -3.92 -14.22 -5.57
N LEU A 440 -4.82 -14.06 -6.55
CA LEU A 440 -5.10 -15.08 -7.55
C LEU A 440 -3.87 -15.47 -8.38
N TYR A 441 -3.05 -14.51 -8.79
CA TYR A 441 -1.80 -14.76 -9.52
C TYR A 441 -0.80 -15.56 -8.67
N SER A 442 -0.68 -15.26 -7.37
CA SER A 442 0.25 -15.97 -6.48
C SER A 442 -0.04 -17.48 -6.39
N LEU A 443 -1.30 -17.90 -6.59
CA LEU A 443 -1.67 -19.33 -6.62
C LEU A 443 -1.07 -20.06 -7.84
N TRP A 444 -0.89 -19.36 -8.96
CA TRP A 444 -0.56 -19.96 -10.26
C TRP A 444 0.82 -19.61 -10.80
N ALA A 445 1.48 -18.58 -10.26
CA ALA A 445 2.77 -18.10 -10.75
C ALA A 445 3.83 -19.21 -10.87
N ASN A 446 3.79 -20.21 -10.00
CA ASN A 446 4.72 -21.33 -10.07
C ASN A 446 4.44 -22.31 -11.24
N ALA A 447 3.18 -22.50 -11.63
CA ALA A 447 2.82 -23.28 -12.83
C ALA A 447 3.38 -22.62 -14.11
N PHE A 448 3.58 -21.30 -14.08
CA PHE A 448 4.22 -20.53 -15.15
C PHE A 448 5.76 -20.49 -15.05
N GLY A 449 6.35 -21.23 -14.09
CA GLY A 449 7.79 -21.21 -13.86
C GLY A 449 8.31 -19.89 -13.25
N LYS A 450 7.44 -19.10 -12.60
CA LYS A 450 7.74 -17.78 -12.01
C LYS A 450 7.52 -17.74 -10.49
N PRO A 451 8.16 -18.64 -9.69
CA PRO A 451 7.93 -18.70 -8.24
C PRO A 451 8.21 -17.39 -7.51
N GLU A 452 9.31 -16.70 -7.85
CA GLU A 452 9.66 -15.44 -7.19
C GLU A 452 8.62 -14.34 -7.45
N ARG A 453 8.12 -14.22 -8.70
CA ARG A 453 7.04 -13.26 -9.00
C ARG A 453 5.74 -13.61 -8.25
N GLY A 454 5.50 -14.90 -7.99
CA GLY A 454 4.40 -15.33 -7.12
C GLY A 454 4.56 -14.85 -5.69
N ALA A 455 5.76 -14.94 -5.12
CA ALA A 455 6.07 -14.45 -3.79
C ALA A 455 6.01 -12.91 -3.69
N GLU A 456 6.52 -12.18 -4.69
CA GLU A 456 6.39 -10.72 -4.78
C GLU A 456 4.91 -10.28 -4.86
N ALA A 457 4.08 -11.02 -5.61
CA ALA A 457 2.65 -10.77 -5.66
C ALA A 457 1.99 -11.04 -4.30
N ALA A 458 2.41 -12.09 -3.58
CA ALA A 458 1.94 -12.35 -2.22
C ALA A 458 2.34 -11.23 -1.25
N ASP A 459 3.57 -10.71 -1.31
CA ASP A 459 4.02 -9.58 -0.48
C ASP A 459 3.12 -8.36 -0.68
N LYS A 460 2.85 -8.03 -1.95
CA LYS A 460 2.05 -6.88 -2.32
C LYS A 460 0.59 -7.06 -1.95
N ALA A 461 0.03 -8.25 -2.16
CA ALA A 461 -1.33 -8.59 -1.75
C ALA A 461 -1.51 -8.47 -0.22
N ILE A 462 -0.55 -8.98 0.57
CA ILE A 462 -0.58 -8.89 2.04
C ILE A 462 -0.46 -7.43 2.50
N ARG A 463 0.41 -6.63 1.87
CA ARG A 463 0.55 -5.20 2.18
C ARG A 463 -0.75 -4.43 1.94
N LEU A 464 -1.39 -4.68 0.79
CA LEU A 464 -2.60 -3.98 0.39
C LEU A 464 -3.84 -4.53 1.09
N ASN A 465 -3.79 -5.77 1.59
CA ASN A 465 -4.89 -6.37 2.33
C ASN A 465 -4.37 -7.12 3.57
N PRO A 466 -3.88 -6.40 4.60
CA PRO A 466 -3.31 -7.01 5.78
C PRO A 466 -4.29 -7.93 6.51
N ASN A 467 -5.60 -7.73 6.41
CA ASN A 467 -6.64 -8.63 6.91
C ASN A 467 -7.20 -9.57 5.80
N TYR A 468 -6.34 -10.10 4.93
CA TYR A 468 -6.73 -11.05 3.88
C TYR A 468 -7.49 -12.27 4.44
N PRO A 469 -8.41 -12.86 3.65
CA PRO A 469 -9.22 -14.00 4.07
C PRO A 469 -8.39 -15.28 4.15
N ASN A 470 -8.81 -16.22 5.00
CA ASN A 470 -8.04 -17.46 5.26
C ASN A 470 -7.71 -18.27 3.99
N TRP A 471 -8.60 -18.28 2.99
CA TRP A 471 -8.33 -19.01 1.74
C TRP A 471 -7.13 -18.44 0.97
N ALA A 472 -6.86 -17.14 1.07
CA ALA A 472 -5.72 -16.50 0.40
C ALA A 472 -4.37 -16.99 0.96
N ALA A 473 -4.34 -17.36 2.25
CA ALA A 473 -3.17 -17.95 2.89
C ALA A 473 -2.70 -19.24 2.19
N LEU A 474 -3.64 -19.98 1.58
CA LEU A 474 -3.31 -21.17 0.79
C LEU A 474 -2.49 -20.78 -0.45
N GLY A 475 -2.82 -19.71 -1.15
CA GLY A 475 -1.98 -19.21 -2.24
C GLY A 475 -0.60 -18.75 -1.77
N PHE A 476 -0.57 -17.89 -0.75
CA PHE A 476 0.68 -17.28 -0.29
C PHE A 476 1.68 -18.30 0.26
N ARG A 477 1.23 -19.26 1.09
CA ARG A 477 2.13 -20.32 1.60
C ARG A 477 2.75 -21.12 0.45
N TYR A 478 2.00 -21.31 -0.64
CA TYR A 478 2.46 -22.06 -1.79
C TYR A 478 3.52 -21.28 -2.56
N ALA A 479 3.21 -20.02 -2.89
CA ALA A 479 4.12 -19.11 -3.57
C ALA A 479 5.46 -18.98 -2.83
N TYR A 480 5.42 -18.70 -1.52
CA TYR A 480 6.63 -18.57 -0.71
C TYR A 480 7.43 -19.87 -0.62
N PHE A 481 6.77 -21.01 -0.42
CA PHE A 481 7.46 -22.30 -0.36
C PHE A 481 8.17 -22.64 -1.68
N MET A 482 7.52 -22.37 -2.82
CA MET A 482 8.10 -22.61 -4.13
C MET A 482 9.23 -21.64 -4.46
N ALA A 483 9.15 -20.39 -4.01
CA ALA A 483 10.23 -19.41 -4.09
C ALA A 483 11.41 -19.71 -3.14
N GLY A 484 11.22 -20.58 -2.14
CA GLY A 484 12.24 -20.84 -1.11
C GLY A 484 12.29 -19.78 -0.01
N ARG A 485 11.23 -18.96 0.11
CA ARG A 485 11.05 -17.96 1.17
C ARG A 485 10.37 -18.61 2.38
N TYR A 486 11.12 -19.46 3.07
CA TYR A 486 10.57 -20.39 4.06
C TYR A 486 10.04 -19.67 5.31
N GLU A 487 10.68 -18.61 5.76
CA GLU A 487 10.22 -17.77 6.88
C GLU A 487 8.87 -17.13 6.59
N ASP A 488 8.68 -16.60 5.37
CA ASP A 488 7.41 -15.99 4.95
C ASP A 488 6.30 -17.03 4.84
N ALA A 489 6.61 -18.21 4.29
CA ALA A 489 5.69 -19.35 4.27
C ALA A 489 5.25 -19.75 5.69
N LEU A 490 6.19 -19.78 6.65
CA LEU A 490 5.89 -20.08 8.05
C LEU A 490 4.95 -19.04 8.66
N HIS A 491 5.22 -17.76 8.42
CA HIS A 491 4.40 -16.67 8.97
C HIS A 491 2.95 -16.74 8.49
N VAL A 492 2.74 -16.99 7.20
CA VAL A 492 1.40 -17.20 6.63
C VAL A 492 0.70 -18.41 7.27
N LEU A 493 1.43 -19.51 7.44
CA LEU A 493 0.92 -20.73 8.05
C LEU A 493 0.58 -20.55 9.53
N GLU A 494 1.33 -19.76 10.28
CA GLU A 494 1.08 -19.47 11.69
C GLU A 494 -0.20 -18.67 11.91
N ARG A 495 -0.52 -17.77 10.98
CA ARG A 495 -1.78 -17.01 10.99
C ARG A 495 -3.00 -17.85 10.61
N LEU A 496 -2.84 -18.86 9.76
CA LEU A 496 -3.94 -19.68 9.26
C LEU A 496 -4.46 -20.62 10.37
N PRO A 497 -5.75 -20.58 10.74
CA PRO A 497 -6.34 -21.51 11.71
C PRO A 497 -6.21 -22.98 11.25
N LEU A 498 -5.97 -23.90 12.19
CA LEU A 498 -5.70 -25.31 11.88
C LEU A 498 -6.90 -26.04 11.27
N GLU A 499 -8.13 -25.57 11.52
CA GLU A 499 -9.33 -26.08 10.83
C GLU A 499 -9.28 -25.83 9.31
N ASN A 500 -8.60 -24.76 8.87
CA ASN A 500 -8.44 -24.41 7.45
C ASN A 500 -7.22 -25.08 6.79
N TYR A 501 -6.43 -25.87 7.52
CA TYR A 501 -5.32 -26.61 6.91
C TYR A 501 -5.83 -27.79 6.08
N ASN A 502 -5.47 -27.80 4.80
CA ASN A 502 -5.49 -29.00 3.96
C ASN A 502 -4.20 -29.82 4.10
N SER A 503 -4.16 -31.04 3.52
CA SER A 503 -3.01 -31.96 3.60
C SER A 503 -1.69 -31.29 3.19
N PHE A 504 -1.71 -30.51 2.11
CA PHE A 504 -0.54 -29.76 1.65
C PHE A 504 -0.04 -28.71 2.65
N SER A 505 -0.92 -28.08 3.42
CA SER A 505 -0.52 -27.10 4.45
C SER A 505 0.29 -27.76 5.58
N TRP A 506 -0.04 -29.01 5.94
CA TRP A 506 0.75 -29.79 6.90
C TRP A 506 2.12 -30.17 6.34
N ILE A 507 2.17 -30.57 5.06
CA ILE A 507 3.43 -30.87 4.35
C ILE A 507 4.32 -29.64 4.34
N VAL A 508 3.83 -28.51 3.83
CA VAL A 508 4.60 -27.27 3.71
C VAL A 508 5.10 -26.80 5.07
N ARG A 509 4.28 -26.89 6.14
CA ARG A 509 4.72 -26.46 7.47
C ARG A 509 5.87 -27.32 8.00
N ALA A 510 5.78 -28.64 7.89
CA ALA A 510 6.86 -29.53 8.31
C ALA A 510 8.12 -29.33 7.45
N ALA A 511 7.96 -29.20 6.13
CA ALA A 511 9.03 -28.93 5.17
C ALA A 511 9.75 -27.62 5.48
N VAL A 512 9.02 -26.54 5.74
CA VAL A 512 9.58 -25.24 6.11
C VAL A 512 10.44 -25.35 7.37
N TYR A 513 10.01 -26.08 8.39
CA TYR A 513 10.86 -26.29 9.57
C TYR A 513 12.17 -27.03 9.25
N VAL A 514 12.15 -28.01 8.34
CA VAL A 514 13.38 -28.67 7.88
C VAL A 514 14.33 -27.69 7.20
N GLU A 515 13.81 -26.86 6.29
CA GLU A 515 14.65 -25.89 5.56
C GLU A 515 15.21 -24.80 6.47
N LEU A 516 14.51 -24.50 7.58
CA LEU A 516 14.99 -23.61 8.63
C LEU A 516 15.91 -24.30 9.66
N GLY A 517 16.26 -25.58 9.47
CA GLY A 517 17.13 -26.34 10.38
C GLY A 517 16.48 -26.72 11.72
N ARG A 518 15.14 -26.74 11.79
CA ARG A 518 14.32 -26.97 12.99
C ARG A 518 13.68 -28.37 12.97
N ASP A 519 14.51 -29.41 12.82
CA ASP A 519 14.08 -30.80 12.59
C ASP A 519 13.16 -31.37 13.69
N GLY A 520 13.34 -30.94 14.95
CA GLY A 520 12.48 -31.36 16.06
C GLY A 520 11.02 -30.89 15.89
N GLU A 521 10.85 -29.66 15.40
CA GLU A 521 9.53 -29.10 15.12
C GLU A 521 8.95 -29.71 13.84
N ALA A 522 9.78 -29.94 12.82
CA ALA A 522 9.35 -30.65 11.61
C ALA A 522 8.69 -32.00 11.98
N ARG A 523 9.36 -32.85 12.77
CA ARG A 523 8.81 -34.14 13.23
C ARG A 523 7.50 -34.00 14.02
N THR A 524 7.39 -32.95 14.85
CA THR A 524 6.17 -32.66 15.59
C THR A 524 5.01 -32.33 14.65
N TRP A 525 5.26 -31.55 13.60
CA TRP A 525 4.26 -31.18 12.59
C TRP A 525 3.91 -32.34 11.66
N VAL A 526 4.85 -33.23 11.33
CA VAL A 526 4.55 -34.50 10.66
C VAL A 526 3.59 -35.34 11.50
N ALA A 527 3.88 -35.55 12.78
CA ALA A 527 3.02 -36.35 13.66
C ALA A 527 1.59 -35.77 13.77
N LYS A 528 1.46 -34.44 13.90
CA LYS A 528 0.15 -33.75 13.89
C LYS A 528 -0.57 -33.89 12.55
N GLY A 529 0.17 -33.76 11.44
CA GLY A 529 -0.38 -33.94 10.09
C GLY A 529 -0.93 -35.34 9.88
N LEU A 530 -0.18 -36.38 10.28
CA LEU A 530 -0.60 -37.78 10.18
C LEU A 530 -1.76 -38.13 11.12
N ALA A 531 -1.90 -37.44 12.26
CA ALA A 531 -3.07 -37.60 13.12
C ALA A 531 -4.36 -37.08 12.44
N LYS A 532 -4.26 -36.07 11.57
CA LYS A 532 -5.40 -35.51 10.80
C LYS A 532 -5.61 -36.20 9.46
N TYR A 533 -4.53 -36.62 8.80
CA TYR A 533 -4.50 -37.29 7.50
C TYR A 533 -3.66 -38.57 7.60
N PRO A 534 -4.19 -39.67 8.16
CA PRO A 534 -3.46 -40.92 8.34
C PRO A 534 -2.97 -41.55 7.03
N GLU A 535 -3.62 -41.22 5.91
CA GLU A 535 -3.29 -41.65 4.57
C GLU A 535 -2.15 -40.86 3.93
N LEU A 536 -1.64 -39.80 4.56
CA LEU A 536 -0.67 -38.90 3.94
C LEU A 536 0.72 -39.55 3.85
N THR A 537 1.10 -39.91 2.62
CA THR A 537 2.37 -40.56 2.27
C THR A 537 3.06 -39.79 1.14
N ILE A 538 4.37 -39.96 0.97
CA ILE A 538 5.12 -39.27 -0.09
C ILE A 538 4.62 -39.72 -1.47
N GLU A 539 4.65 -41.02 -1.77
CA GLU A 539 4.16 -41.57 -3.05
C GLU A 539 2.70 -41.21 -3.30
N GLY A 540 1.83 -41.27 -2.28
CA GLY A 540 0.42 -40.94 -2.42
C GLY A 540 0.18 -39.47 -2.79
N PHE A 541 0.98 -38.56 -2.24
CA PHE A 541 0.83 -37.13 -2.49
C PHE A 541 1.42 -36.68 -3.83
N VAL A 542 2.65 -37.11 -4.15
CA VAL A 542 3.37 -36.63 -5.36
C VAL A 542 2.82 -37.21 -6.67
N ASN A 543 2.10 -38.32 -6.61
CA ASN A 543 1.37 -38.90 -7.73
C ASN A 543 0.00 -38.26 -7.96
N GLY A 544 -0.40 -37.32 -7.10
CA GLY A 544 -1.57 -36.49 -7.34
C GLY A 544 -1.44 -35.63 -8.61
N PRO A 545 -2.57 -35.21 -9.19
CA PRO A 545 -2.57 -34.28 -10.32
C PRO A 545 -2.08 -32.89 -9.90
N GLY A 546 -1.75 -32.04 -10.88
CA GLY A 546 -1.50 -30.61 -10.66
C GLY A 546 -0.06 -30.24 -10.26
N TRP A 547 0.89 -31.17 -10.37
CA TRP A 547 2.31 -30.88 -10.14
C TRP A 547 3.13 -30.99 -11.43
N SER A 548 4.02 -30.03 -11.67
CA SER A 548 5.15 -30.11 -12.59
C SER A 548 6.26 -31.02 -12.04
N ALA A 549 7.19 -31.43 -12.89
CA ALA A 549 8.30 -32.28 -12.47
C ALA A 549 9.19 -31.64 -11.39
N SER A 550 9.41 -30.32 -11.46
CA SER A 550 10.21 -29.57 -10.48
C SER A 550 9.50 -29.43 -9.14
N GLU A 551 8.19 -29.13 -9.14
CA GLU A 551 7.35 -29.12 -7.93
C GLU A 551 7.35 -30.49 -7.25
N ARG A 552 7.08 -31.56 -8.01
CA ARG A 552 7.07 -32.93 -7.47
C ARG A 552 8.38 -33.26 -6.77
N LYS A 553 9.51 -32.95 -7.42
CA LYS A 553 10.83 -33.20 -6.83
C LYS A 553 11.01 -32.44 -5.52
N ARG A 554 10.74 -31.12 -5.51
CA ARG A 554 10.89 -30.30 -4.30
C ARG A 554 10.02 -30.80 -3.15
N ILE A 555 8.76 -31.12 -3.43
CA ILE A 555 7.81 -31.63 -2.42
C ILE A 555 8.27 -32.99 -1.90
N MET A 556 8.70 -33.90 -2.79
CA MET A 556 9.20 -35.22 -2.42
C MET A 556 10.42 -35.12 -1.49
N ASP A 557 11.43 -34.34 -1.89
CA ASP A 557 12.66 -34.13 -1.12
C ASP A 557 12.34 -33.54 0.26
N ALA A 558 11.45 -32.54 0.30
CA ALA A 558 11.04 -31.90 1.54
C ALA A 558 10.27 -32.84 2.47
N MET A 559 9.34 -33.63 1.94
CA MET A 559 8.60 -34.63 2.72
C MET A 559 9.52 -35.72 3.26
N GLN A 560 10.50 -36.17 2.45
CA GLN A 560 11.46 -37.20 2.86
C GLN A 560 12.34 -36.69 4.02
N ARG A 561 12.88 -35.48 3.92
CA ARG A 561 13.68 -34.88 5.00
C ARG A 561 12.86 -34.60 6.27
N ALA A 562 11.59 -34.25 6.13
CA ALA A 562 10.69 -34.03 7.28
C ALA A 562 10.31 -35.34 7.99
N GLY A 563 10.44 -36.48 7.31
CA GLY A 563 10.15 -37.80 7.87
C GLY A 563 8.71 -38.25 7.65
N PHE A 564 8.06 -37.84 6.55
CA PHE A 564 6.77 -38.41 6.16
C PHE A 564 6.92 -39.88 5.72
N PRO A 565 5.89 -40.73 5.91
CA PRO A 565 5.91 -42.11 5.44
C PRO A 565 6.09 -42.17 3.91
N PRO A 566 7.07 -42.93 3.39
CA PRO A 566 7.42 -42.85 1.97
C PRO A 566 6.38 -43.52 1.06
N CYS A 567 5.88 -44.69 1.44
CA CYS A 567 5.14 -45.56 0.53
C CYS A 567 3.65 -45.29 0.53
N ALA A 568 3.06 -45.32 -0.67
CA ALA A 568 1.63 -45.17 -0.84
C ALA A 568 0.87 -46.34 -0.21
N LEU A 569 -0.31 -46.05 0.34
CA LEU A 569 -1.26 -47.08 0.71
C LEU A 569 -1.78 -47.81 -0.55
N PRO A 570 -2.23 -49.08 -0.44
CA PRO A 570 -2.58 -49.91 -1.59
C PRO A 570 -3.51 -49.25 -2.61
N ASP A 571 -4.47 -48.45 -2.13
CA ASP A 571 -5.48 -47.84 -2.99
C ASP A 571 -5.08 -46.48 -3.59
N GLN A 572 -4.02 -45.84 -3.08
CA GLN A 572 -3.64 -44.47 -3.48
C GLN A 572 -3.03 -44.38 -4.88
N LEU A 573 -2.49 -45.49 -5.40
CA LEU A 573 -1.91 -45.54 -6.74
C LEU A 573 -2.87 -46.16 -7.77
N ASN A 574 -4.08 -46.54 -7.36
CA ASN A 574 -5.07 -47.11 -8.28
C ASN A 574 -5.48 -46.06 -9.32
N GLY A 575 -5.44 -46.44 -10.60
CA GLY A 575 -5.78 -45.54 -11.71
C GLY A 575 -4.64 -44.61 -12.15
N VAL A 576 -3.49 -44.60 -11.47
CA VAL A 576 -2.30 -43.88 -11.92
C VAL A 576 -1.56 -44.75 -12.94
N ALA A 577 -1.59 -44.35 -14.22
CA ALA A 577 -1.04 -45.16 -15.32
C ALA A 577 0.47 -45.42 -15.22
N SER A 578 1.23 -44.49 -14.63
CA SER A 578 2.68 -44.60 -14.45
C SER A 578 3.10 -43.89 -13.16
N PRO A 579 2.89 -44.52 -11.99
CA PRO A 579 3.16 -43.86 -10.73
C PRO A 579 4.67 -43.70 -10.51
N ILE A 580 5.07 -42.55 -10.01
CA ILE A 580 6.39 -42.29 -9.45
C ILE A 580 6.53 -43.17 -8.20
N ARG A 581 7.54 -44.04 -8.21
CA ARG A 581 7.82 -44.96 -7.11
C ARG A 581 9.14 -44.61 -6.44
N ILE A 582 9.15 -44.55 -5.11
CA ILE A 582 10.37 -44.34 -4.32
C ILE A 582 11.09 -45.70 -4.21
N PRO A 583 12.43 -45.77 -4.38
CA PRO A 583 13.16 -47.04 -4.40
C PRO A 583 12.87 -47.97 -3.21
N GLU A 584 12.74 -47.40 -2.01
CA GLU A 584 12.43 -48.13 -0.77
C GLU A 584 11.05 -48.82 -0.81
N CYS A 585 10.10 -48.27 -1.55
CA CYS A 585 8.73 -48.75 -1.68
C CYS A 585 8.53 -49.78 -2.80
N VAL A 586 9.49 -49.86 -3.72
CA VAL A 586 9.55 -50.93 -4.72
C VAL A 586 10.09 -52.21 -4.07
N ASN A 587 11.13 -52.07 -3.24
CA ASN A 587 11.80 -53.19 -2.56
C ASN A 587 11.03 -53.74 -1.35
N SER A 588 10.04 -53.00 -0.82
CA SER A 588 9.25 -53.42 0.35
C SER A 588 8.17 -54.45 0.04
N LYS A 589 7.77 -54.65 -1.24
CA LYS A 589 6.87 -55.75 -1.64
C LYS A 589 7.41 -57.14 -1.28
N ASP A 590 8.71 -57.28 -1.08
CA ASP A 590 9.36 -58.54 -0.67
C ASP A 590 9.48 -58.71 0.85
N ARG A 591 9.11 -57.71 1.66
CA ARG A 591 9.02 -57.86 3.12
C ARG A 591 7.56 -57.92 3.54
N ARG A 592 6.97 -59.11 3.44
CA ARG A 592 5.73 -59.43 4.18
C ARG A 592 5.95 -59.04 5.66
N PRO A 593 4.99 -58.36 6.30
CA PRO A 593 5.04 -58.21 7.74
C PRO A 593 4.94 -59.62 8.36
N SER A 594 6.00 -60.03 9.05
CA SER A 594 5.97 -61.17 9.95
C SER A 594 4.91 -60.89 11.01
N ALA A 595 3.87 -61.73 11.03
CA ALA A 595 2.77 -61.69 11.97
C ALA A 595 3.30 -61.63 13.41
N LEU A 596 2.80 -60.65 14.17
CA LEU A 596 2.71 -60.68 15.63
C LEU A 596 1.23 -60.79 16.00
#